data_AF-A0A9Q1D3I2-F1
#
_entry.id   AF-A0A9Q1D3I2-F1
#
_cell.length_a   1.000
_cell.length_b   1.000
_cell.length_c   1.000
_cell.angle_alpha   90.00
_cell.angle_beta   90.00
_cell.angle_gamma   90.00
#
_symmetry.space_group_name_H-M   'P 1'
#
loop_
_entity.id
_entity.type
_entity.pdbx_description
1 polymer ?
#
loop_
_entity_poly.entity_id
_entity_poly.type
_entity_poly.pdbx_seq_one_letter_code
_entity_poly.pdbx_strand_id
1 'polypeptide(L)'
;MHQLFRLVLGQRDLSRAGDLFSLEDAVIEDCLSEALEEIKAISCSLDYLTNDNDQAVVEICITRITTAIRETRSIERHGAALVSLWESCLEHNLQPQGKDEDTPHAKIASDITSCILQNYNQPPVMALAVPVAVKFLQGGNKELSRNMSSYLSLAAIAKADLLAEHTEAITCSVLRGRDRPLWVSHEHMYSPAPSLHSLNTTKQIIHLTMYEGPVRMNYTAKSSCVTC
;
A
#
# COMPACT_ATOMS: atom_id res chain seq x y z
N MET A 1 14.12 10.02 17.43
CA MET A 1 13.28 10.84 16.53
C MET A 1 13.77 12.28 16.44
N HIS A 2 13.76 12.89 15.24
CA HIS A 2 14.09 14.31 15.04
C HIS A 2 13.14 15.24 15.84
N GLN A 3 13.63 16.40 16.28
CA GLN A 3 12.87 17.30 17.18
C GLN A 3 11.53 17.74 16.58
N LEU A 4 11.48 18.09 15.29
CA LEU A 4 10.21 18.49 14.66
C LEU A 4 9.20 17.33 14.62
N PHE A 5 9.62 16.09 14.36
CA PHE A 5 8.71 14.94 14.46
C PHE A 5 8.23 14.71 15.89
N ARG A 6 9.07 14.94 16.91
CA ARG A 6 8.62 14.88 18.32
C ARG A 6 7.55 15.92 18.66
N LEU A 7 7.63 17.12 18.08
CA LEU A 7 6.60 18.15 18.27
C LEU A 7 5.32 17.77 17.53
N VAL A 8 5.44 17.48 16.24
CA VAL A 8 4.28 17.25 15.36
C VAL A 8 3.58 15.94 15.71
N LEU A 9 4.30 14.82 15.79
CA LEU A 9 3.72 13.53 16.17
C LEU A 9 3.54 13.44 17.68
N GLY A 10 4.61 13.63 18.46
CA GLY A 10 4.56 13.38 19.91
C GLY A 10 3.67 14.34 20.70
N GLN A 11 3.56 15.61 20.28
CA GLN A 11 2.72 16.62 20.95
C GLN A 11 1.48 17.01 20.14
N ARG A 12 1.25 16.36 18.99
CA ARG A 12 0.14 16.67 18.07
C ARG A 12 0.14 18.14 17.60
N ASP A 13 1.32 18.76 17.53
CA ASP A 13 1.47 20.18 17.20
C ASP A 13 1.39 20.41 15.68
N LEU A 14 0.17 20.50 15.17
CA LEU A 14 -0.12 20.74 13.75
C LEU A 14 0.46 22.08 13.25
N SER A 15 0.63 23.08 14.13
CA SER A 15 1.17 24.40 13.74
C SER A 15 2.62 24.32 13.24
N ARG A 16 3.35 23.27 13.64
CA ARG A 16 4.74 23.01 13.28
C ARG A 16 4.87 22.01 12.12
N ALA A 17 3.77 21.43 11.63
CA ALA A 17 3.81 20.37 10.62
C ALA A 17 4.39 20.86 9.29
N GLY A 18 4.12 22.12 8.90
CA GLY A 18 4.69 22.72 7.69
C GLY A 18 6.22 22.82 7.70
N ASP A 19 6.83 23.00 8.88
CA ASP A 19 8.29 23.12 9.01
C ASP A 19 9.03 21.82 8.67
N LEU A 20 8.34 20.67 8.70
CA LEU A 20 8.89 19.37 8.31
C LEU A 20 9.39 19.37 6.86
N PHE A 21 8.76 20.14 5.97
CA PHE A 21 9.13 20.23 4.56
C PHE A 21 10.37 21.11 4.30
N SER A 22 10.83 21.85 5.31
CA SER A 22 12.09 22.60 5.24
C SER A 22 13.31 21.78 5.67
N LEU A 23 13.09 20.58 6.21
CA LEU A 23 14.18 19.67 6.59
C LEU A 23 14.71 18.93 5.38
N GLU A 24 16.04 18.80 5.30
CA GLU A 24 16.69 17.91 4.34
C GLU A 24 16.32 16.45 4.60
N ASP A 25 16.10 15.66 3.53
CA ASP A 25 15.67 14.27 3.66
C ASP A 25 16.69 13.40 4.43
N ALA A 26 17.98 13.63 4.19
CA ALA A 26 19.06 12.91 4.85
C ALA A 26 19.11 13.17 6.37
N VAL A 27 18.65 14.33 6.84
CA VAL A 27 18.65 14.67 8.27
C VAL A 27 17.60 13.87 9.05
N ILE A 28 16.51 13.49 8.38
CA ILE A 28 15.40 12.77 9.02
C ILE A 28 15.38 11.28 8.74
N GLU A 29 16.15 10.80 7.74
CA GLU A 29 16.18 9.39 7.32
C GLU A 29 16.29 8.42 8.50
N ASP A 30 17.24 8.65 9.40
CA ASP A 30 17.51 7.74 10.53
C ASP A 30 16.32 7.55 11.48
N CYS A 31 15.36 8.47 11.49
CA CYS A 31 14.21 8.42 12.40
C CYS A 31 12.87 8.10 11.74
N LEU A 32 12.82 7.84 10.44
CA LEU A 32 11.56 7.61 9.72
C LEU A 32 10.81 6.37 10.24
N SER A 33 11.52 5.29 10.60
CA SER A 33 10.88 4.10 11.19
C SER A 33 10.21 4.40 12.54
N GLU A 34 10.88 5.17 13.41
CA GLU A 34 10.33 5.57 14.71
C GLU A 34 9.10 6.48 14.52
N ALA A 35 9.14 7.39 13.55
CA ALA A 35 8.00 8.23 13.20
C ALA A 35 6.80 7.43 12.67
N LEU A 36 7.03 6.37 11.89
CA LEU A 36 5.97 5.46 11.42
C LEU A 36 5.30 4.70 12.56
N GLU A 37 6.06 4.26 13.57
CA GLU A 37 5.50 3.61 14.76
C GLU A 37 4.64 4.58 15.60
N GLU A 38 5.06 5.84 15.72
CA GLU A 38 4.24 6.88 16.35
C GLU A 38 2.94 7.13 15.57
N ILE A 39 3.00 7.21 14.24
CA ILE A 39 1.81 7.33 13.39
C ILE A 39 0.86 6.14 13.59
N LYS A 40 1.40 4.92 13.70
CA LYS A 40 0.62 3.73 14.00
C LYS A 40 -0.09 3.86 15.36
N ALA A 41 0.63 4.29 16.40
CA ALA A 41 0.04 4.51 17.72
C ALA A 41 -1.09 5.56 17.70
N ILE A 42 -0.93 6.64 16.91
CA ILE A 42 -1.95 7.67 16.71
C ILE A 42 -3.17 7.11 16.00
N SER A 43 -2.96 6.50 14.83
CA SER A 43 -4.05 6.01 13.97
C SER A 43 -4.85 4.85 14.57
N CYS A 44 -4.27 4.12 15.52
CA CYS A 44 -4.96 3.08 16.29
C CYS A 44 -5.67 3.62 17.54
N SER A 45 -5.65 4.93 17.81
CA SER A 45 -6.38 5.51 18.95
C SER A 45 -7.91 5.43 18.74
N LEU A 46 -8.65 5.33 19.83
CA LEU A 46 -10.12 5.19 19.79
C LEU A 46 -10.82 6.44 19.24
N ASP A 47 -10.23 7.62 19.44
CA ASP A 47 -10.75 8.91 19.03
C ASP A 47 -10.27 9.35 17.63
N TYR A 48 -9.37 8.60 16.99
CA TYR A 48 -8.73 9.00 15.74
C TYR A 48 -9.73 9.39 14.65
N LEU A 49 -10.81 8.62 14.48
CA LEU A 49 -11.85 8.89 13.47
C LEU A 49 -12.59 10.22 13.67
N THR A 50 -12.56 10.79 14.88
CA THR A 50 -13.25 12.03 15.23
C THR A 50 -12.28 13.18 15.54
N ASN A 51 -10.98 12.92 15.50
CA ASN A 51 -9.94 13.88 15.84
C ASN A 51 -9.24 14.38 14.57
N ASP A 52 -9.78 15.47 13.99
CA ASP A 52 -9.27 16.07 12.75
C ASP A 52 -7.82 16.52 12.87
N ASN A 53 -7.38 16.94 14.07
CA ASN A 53 -6.00 17.36 14.30
C ASN A 53 -5.03 16.18 14.15
N ASP A 54 -5.35 15.04 14.77
CA ASP A 54 -4.53 13.84 14.67
C ASP A 54 -4.52 13.28 13.24
N GLN A 55 -5.66 13.32 12.53
CA GLN A 55 -5.74 12.93 11.11
C GLN A 55 -4.83 13.81 10.23
N ALA A 56 -4.89 15.14 10.39
CA ALA A 56 -4.06 16.07 9.62
C ALA A 56 -2.56 15.90 9.93
N VAL A 57 -2.21 15.70 11.22
CA VAL A 57 -0.84 15.42 11.65
C VAL A 57 -0.32 14.14 10.99
N VAL A 58 -1.11 13.06 10.99
CA VAL A 58 -0.75 11.78 10.37
C VAL A 58 -0.56 11.92 8.86
N GLU A 59 -1.51 12.54 8.16
CA GLU A 59 -1.45 12.73 6.69
C GLU A 59 -0.20 13.50 6.26
N ILE A 60 0.10 14.61 6.94
CA ILE A 60 1.29 15.42 6.66
C ILE A 60 2.57 14.62 6.92
N CYS A 61 2.63 13.89 8.05
CA CYS A 61 3.81 13.13 8.40
C CYS A 61 4.05 11.94 7.44
N ILE A 62 3.00 11.22 7.03
CA ILE A 62 3.12 10.15 6.02
C ILE A 62 3.64 10.71 4.71
N THR A 63 3.07 11.84 4.24
CA THR A 63 3.53 12.51 3.00
C THR A 63 5.00 12.88 3.08
N ARG A 64 5.44 13.43 4.23
CA ARG A 64 6.85 13.81 4.43
C ARG A 64 7.77 12.59 4.48
N ILE A 65 7.38 11.55 5.23
CA ILE A 65 8.17 10.32 5.41
C ILE A 65 8.33 9.59 4.08
N THR A 66 7.24 9.35 3.35
CA THR A 66 7.27 8.66 2.05
C THR A 66 8.09 9.44 1.02
N THR A 67 8.06 10.78 1.07
CA THR A 67 8.96 11.64 0.27
C THR A 67 10.42 11.44 0.66
N ALA A 68 10.77 11.49 1.94
CA ALA A 68 12.15 11.29 2.39
C ALA A 68 12.70 9.92 1.99
N ILE A 69 11.90 8.86 2.14
CA ILE A 69 12.24 7.50 1.72
C ILE A 69 12.57 7.44 0.23
N ARG A 70 11.75 8.10 -0.60
CA ARG A 70 11.94 8.14 -2.06
C ARG A 70 13.22 8.88 -2.44
N GLU A 71 13.44 10.08 -1.88
CA GLU A 71 14.60 10.91 -2.23
C GLU A 71 15.92 10.31 -1.75
N THR A 72 15.93 9.68 -0.57
CA THR A 72 17.11 8.98 -0.02
C THR A 72 17.27 7.55 -0.55
N ARG A 73 16.27 7.01 -1.25
CA ARG A 73 16.21 5.61 -1.72
C ARG A 73 16.39 4.59 -0.60
N SER A 74 15.83 4.88 0.58
CA SER A 74 16.04 4.13 1.83
C SER A 74 14.90 3.14 2.15
N ILE A 75 14.09 2.76 1.16
CA ILE A 75 12.89 1.92 1.38
C ILE A 75 13.20 0.60 2.10
N GLU A 76 14.33 -0.05 1.82
CA GLU A 76 14.69 -1.31 2.47
C GLU A 76 14.89 -1.16 3.99
N ARG A 77 15.36 0.01 4.43
CA ARG A 77 15.59 0.33 5.84
C ARG A 77 14.29 0.57 6.61
N HIS A 78 13.28 1.10 5.93
CA HIS A 78 12.01 1.53 6.54
C HIS A 78 10.82 0.64 6.17
N GLY A 79 11.01 -0.32 5.27
CA GLY A 79 9.96 -1.16 4.72
C GLY A 79 9.19 -1.95 5.78
N ALA A 80 9.86 -2.44 6.81
CA ALA A 80 9.19 -3.16 7.91
C ALA A 80 8.20 -2.27 8.68
N ALA A 81 8.60 -1.05 9.03
CA ALA A 81 7.73 -0.10 9.74
C ALA A 81 6.58 0.38 8.84
N LEU A 82 6.85 0.65 7.55
CA LEU A 82 5.81 0.99 6.57
C LEU A 82 4.77 -0.11 6.43
N VAL A 83 5.21 -1.36 6.24
CA VAL A 83 4.33 -2.51 6.10
C VAL A 83 3.57 -2.77 7.41
N SER A 84 4.16 -2.53 8.57
CA SER A 84 3.46 -2.68 9.85
C SER A 84 2.36 -1.63 10.06
N LEU A 85 2.61 -0.37 9.72
CA LEU A 85 1.57 0.68 9.71
C LEU A 85 0.49 0.37 8.67
N TRP A 86 0.89 -0.14 7.51
CA TRP A 86 -0.06 -0.51 6.46
C TRP A 86 -0.97 -1.65 6.91
N GLU A 87 -0.41 -2.69 7.52
CA GLU A 87 -1.16 -3.82 8.03
C GLU A 87 -2.14 -3.42 9.14
N SER A 88 -1.78 -2.47 10.02
CA SER A 88 -2.70 -2.04 11.09
C SER A 88 -3.95 -1.36 10.56
N CYS A 89 -3.93 -0.77 9.35
CA CYS A 89 -5.13 -0.23 8.72
C CYS A 89 -6.21 -1.30 8.47
N LEU A 90 -5.84 -2.59 8.34
CA LEU A 90 -6.78 -3.70 8.15
C LEU A 90 -7.64 -3.98 9.40
N GLU A 91 -7.20 -3.52 10.57
CA GLU A 91 -7.96 -3.65 11.82
C GLU A 91 -9.11 -2.63 11.91
N HIS A 92 -9.17 -1.69 10.97
CA HIS A 92 -10.16 -0.61 10.92
C HIS A 92 -11.07 -0.72 9.69
N ASN A 93 -12.20 0.00 9.71
CA ASN A 93 -13.10 0.01 8.58
C ASN A 93 -12.51 0.84 7.41
N LEU A 94 -12.17 0.15 6.33
CA LEU A 94 -11.63 0.74 5.10
C LEU A 94 -12.71 1.05 4.06
N GLN A 95 -13.99 0.74 4.35
CA GLN A 95 -15.06 1.05 3.42
C GLN A 95 -15.40 2.55 3.44
N PRO A 96 -15.60 3.19 2.27
CA PRO A 96 -15.95 4.60 2.19
C PRO A 96 -17.21 4.93 3.03
N GLN A 97 -17.17 6.01 3.79
CA GLN A 97 -18.30 6.45 4.63
C GLN A 97 -19.08 7.57 3.93
N GLY A 98 -19.74 7.24 2.81
CA GLY A 98 -20.57 8.20 2.05
C GLY A 98 -20.24 8.24 0.57
N LYS A 99 -20.59 9.33 -0.12
CA LYS A 99 -20.21 9.53 -1.52
C LYS A 99 -18.74 9.95 -1.60
N ASP A 100 -17.88 8.98 -1.89
CA ASP A 100 -16.46 9.14 -2.27
C ASP A 100 -15.50 9.73 -1.21
N GLU A 101 -15.86 9.72 0.08
CA GLU A 101 -14.89 10.05 1.13
C GLU A 101 -14.26 8.78 1.71
N ASP A 102 -12.98 8.60 1.40
CA ASP A 102 -12.15 7.56 2.01
C ASP A 102 -12.01 7.81 3.52
N THR A 103 -12.08 6.72 4.29
CA THR A 103 -11.80 6.80 5.72
C THR A 103 -10.35 7.22 5.95
N PRO A 104 -10.03 7.82 7.12
CA PRO A 104 -8.64 8.19 7.44
C PRO A 104 -7.67 7.01 7.28
N HIS A 105 -8.07 5.79 7.65
CA HIS A 105 -7.26 4.57 7.46
C HIS A 105 -7.12 4.16 6.00
N ALA A 106 -8.15 4.36 5.16
CA ALA A 106 -8.04 4.12 3.73
C ALA A 106 -7.05 5.08 3.05
N LYS A 107 -7.01 6.36 3.47
CA LYS A 107 -6.02 7.34 2.99
C LYS A 107 -4.59 6.91 3.36
N ILE A 108 -4.35 6.55 4.62
CA ILE A 108 -3.05 5.99 5.08
C ILE A 108 -2.65 4.79 4.21
N ALA A 109 -3.57 3.84 4.02
CA ALA A 109 -3.30 2.64 3.25
C ALA A 109 -2.99 2.95 1.78
N SER A 110 -3.67 3.93 1.17
CA SER A 110 -3.42 4.38 -0.20
C SER A 110 -2.05 5.05 -0.38
N ASP A 111 -1.63 5.89 0.57
CA ASP A 111 -0.32 6.54 0.53
C ASP A 111 0.82 5.52 0.66
N ILE A 112 0.70 4.58 1.60
CA ILE A 112 1.70 3.52 1.79
C ILE A 112 1.70 2.56 0.59
N THR A 113 0.53 2.20 0.07
CA THR A 113 0.40 1.41 -1.17
C THR A 113 1.16 2.04 -2.32
N SER A 114 0.99 3.35 -2.51
CA SER A 114 1.68 4.11 -3.56
C SER A 114 3.20 4.09 -3.37
N CYS A 115 3.67 4.24 -2.13
CA CYS A 115 5.10 4.15 -1.80
C CYS A 115 5.67 2.76 -2.08
N ILE A 116 4.97 1.69 -1.68
CA ILE A 116 5.38 0.29 -1.91
C ILE A 116 5.37 -0.06 -3.40
N LEU A 117 4.34 0.36 -4.15
CA LEU A 117 4.22 0.13 -5.59
C LEU A 117 5.38 0.76 -6.36
N GLN A 118 5.84 1.95 -5.96
CA GLN A 118 7.00 2.61 -6.58
C GLN A 118 8.31 1.85 -6.33
N ASN A 119 8.36 0.99 -5.32
CA ASN A 119 9.54 0.23 -4.90
C ASN A 119 9.39 -1.29 -5.11
N TYR A 120 8.48 -1.72 -6.00
CA TYR A 120 8.23 -3.15 -6.28
C TYR A 120 9.47 -3.93 -6.75
N ASN A 121 10.47 -3.22 -7.27
CA ASN A 121 11.72 -3.79 -7.75
C ASN A 121 12.69 -4.18 -6.61
N GLN A 122 12.39 -3.84 -5.34
CA GLN A 122 13.19 -4.20 -4.17
C GLN A 122 12.70 -5.52 -3.56
N PRO A 123 13.43 -6.63 -3.71
CA PRO A 123 12.95 -7.92 -3.26
C PRO A 123 12.69 -8.07 -1.75
N PRO A 124 13.49 -7.48 -0.83
CA PRO A 124 13.21 -7.52 0.60
C PRO A 124 11.88 -6.84 0.96
N VAL A 125 11.61 -5.68 0.35
CA VAL A 125 10.36 -4.93 0.55
C VAL A 125 9.17 -5.73 0.02
N MET A 126 9.32 -6.34 -1.15
CA MET A 126 8.27 -7.17 -1.74
C MET A 126 7.92 -8.39 -0.89
N ALA A 127 8.92 -9.05 -0.28
CA ALA A 127 8.68 -10.16 0.63
C ALA A 127 7.86 -9.76 1.87
N LEU A 128 8.05 -8.53 2.37
CA LEU A 128 7.26 -8.00 3.48
C LEU A 128 5.84 -7.61 3.04
N ALA A 129 5.72 -6.98 1.86
CA ALA A 129 4.47 -6.38 1.42
C ALA A 129 3.47 -7.39 0.83
N VAL A 130 3.92 -8.48 0.18
CA VAL A 130 3.03 -9.46 -0.48
C VAL A 130 1.98 -10.05 0.48
N PRO A 131 2.33 -10.54 1.68
CA PRO A 131 1.33 -11.08 2.62
C PRO A 131 0.26 -10.05 3.00
N VAL A 132 0.65 -8.79 3.21
CA VAL A 132 -0.26 -7.71 3.58
C VAL A 132 -1.14 -7.31 2.38
N ALA A 133 -0.56 -7.24 1.18
CA ALA A 133 -1.31 -6.97 -0.05
C ALA A 133 -2.43 -7.98 -0.30
N VAL A 134 -2.17 -9.27 -0.01
CA VAL A 134 -3.17 -10.34 -0.12
C VAL A 134 -4.31 -10.14 0.88
N LYS A 135 -4.03 -9.67 2.10
CA LYS A 135 -5.07 -9.34 3.09
C LYS A 135 -5.92 -8.15 2.63
N PHE A 136 -5.30 -7.09 2.11
CA PHE A 136 -6.03 -5.95 1.55
C PHE A 136 -6.93 -6.33 0.37
N LEU A 137 -6.47 -7.26 -0.49
CA LEU A 137 -7.27 -7.80 -1.59
C LEU A 137 -8.58 -8.47 -1.10
N GLN A 138 -8.58 -8.98 0.13
CA GLN A 138 -9.75 -9.59 0.77
C GLN A 138 -10.57 -8.60 1.61
N GLY A 139 -10.06 -7.39 1.87
CA GLY A 139 -10.62 -6.38 2.79
C GLY A 139 -11.81 -5.57 2.28
N GLY A 140 -12.25 -5.78 1.03
CA GLY A 140 -13.52 -5.26 0.52
C GLY A 140 -13.57 -3.80 0.06
N ASN A 141 -12.52 -2.98 0.28
CA ASN A 141 -12.40 -1.68 -0.40
C ASN A 141 -12.00 -1.90 -1.87
N LYS A 142 -12.83 -1.42 -2.81
CA LYS A 142 -12.67 -1.68 -4.25
C LYS A 142 -11.40 -1.06 -4.84
N GLU A 143 -11.06 0.16 -4.45
CA GLU A 143 -9.89 0.87 -4.97
C GLU A 143 -8.59 0.25 -4.44
N LEU A 144 -8.50 0.01 -3.13
CA LEU A 144 -7.38 -0.69 -2.52
C LEU A 144 -7.22 -2.09 -3.11
N SER A 145 -8.32 -2.84 -3.28
CA SER A 145 -8.30 -4.16 -3.91
C SER A 145 -7.75 -4.11 -5.35
N ARG A 146 -8.15 -3.11 -6.15
CA ARG A 146 -7.61 -2.89 -7.49
C ARG A 146 -6.10 -2.62 -7.46
N ASN A 147 -5.65 -1.74 -6.57
CA ASN A 147 -4.23 -1.42 -6.42
C ASN A 147 -3.42 -2.65 -5.98
N MET A 148 -3.98 -3.48 -5.09
CA MET A 148 -3.34 -4.73 -4.65
C MET A 148 -3.26 -5.76 -5.77
N SER A 149 -4.30 -5.88 -6.59
CA SER A 149 -4.27 -6.73 -7.78
C SER A 149 -3.14 -6.29 -8.73
N SER A 150 -2.97 -4.98 -8.97
CA SER A 150 -1.86 -4.44 -9.75
C SER A 150 -0.50 -4.75 -9.11
N TYR A 151 -0.35 -4.56 -7.81
CA TYR A 151 0.89 -4.87 -7.09
C TYR A 151 1.26 -6.35 -7.17
N LEU A 152 0.31 -7.24 -6.89
CA LEU A 152 0.51 -8.70 -6.95
C LEU A 152 0.81 -9.18 -8.38
N SER A 153 0.28 -8.50 -9.39
CA SER A 153 0.64 -8.76 -10.79
C SER A 153 2.10 -8.45 -11.07
N LEU A 154 2.61 -7.31 -10.58
CA LEU A 154 4.02 -6.95 -10.69
C LEU A 154 4.90 -7.93 -9.91
N ALA A 155 4.49 -8.29 -8.69
CA ALA A 155 5.19 -9.26 -7.86
C ALA A 155 5.25 -10.65 -8.52
N ALA A 156 4.18 -11.09 -9.18
CA ALA A 156 4.15 -12.37 -9.89
C ALA A 156 5.10 -12.42 -11.09
N ILE A 157 5.36 -11.28 -11.75
CA ILE A 157 6.35 -11.17 -12.82
C ILE A 157 7.78 -11.19 -12.25
N ALA A 158 8.01 -10.48 -11.14
CA ALA A 158 9.35 -10.31 -10.58
C ALA A 158 9.82 -11.48 -9.71
N LYS A 159 8.95 -12.03 -8.85
CA LYS A 159 9.23 -13.15 -7.93
C LYS A 159 7.97 -13.99 -7.68
N ALA A 160 7.59 -14.81 -8.66
CA ALA A 160 6.45 -15.72 -8.59
C ALA A 160 6.48 -16.64 -7.35
N ASP A 161 7.67 -17.03 -6.88
CA ASP A 161 7.84 -17.94 -5.73
C ASP A 161 7.22 -17.37 -4.44
N LEU A 162 7.25 -16.05 -4.25
CA LEU A 162 6.65 -15.40 -3.07
C LEU A 162 5.12 -15.51 -3.05
N LEU A 163 4.48 -15.74 -4.20
CA LEU A 163 3.03 -15.86 -4.29
C LEU A 163 2.55 -17.31 -4.15
N ALA A 164 3.45 -18.30 -4.16
CA ALA A 164 3.08 -19.70 -4.11
C ALA A 164 2.21 -20.02 -2.88
N GLU A 165 2.63 -19.53 -1.70
CA GLU A 165 1.92 -19.72 -0.43
C GLU A 165 0.58 -18.96 -0.34
N HIS A 166 0.37 -17.96 -1.20
CA HIS A 166 -0.83 -17.11 -1.19
C HIS A 166 -1.80 -17.42 -2.34
N THR A 167 -1.53 -18.44 -3.14
CA THR A 167 -2.29 -18.75 -4.37
C THR A 167 -3.76 -19.00 -4.08
N GLU A 168 -4.10 -19.71 -3.00
CA GLU A 168 -5.50 -19.97 -2.63
C GLU A 168 -6.24 -18.68 -2.24
N ALA A 169 -5.61 -17.85 -1.41
CA ALA A 169 -6.16 -16.58 -0.95
C ALA A 169 -6.44 -15.61 -2.11
N ILE A 170 -5.51 -15.52 -3.06
CA ILE A 170 -5.64 -14.73 -4.30
C ILE A 170 -6.73 -15.32 -5.20
N THR A 171 -6.80 -16.64 -5.34
CA THR A 171 -7.83 -17.29 -6.15
C THR A 171 -9.22 -17.01 -5.59
N CYS A 172 -9.39 -17.13 -4.27
CA CYS A 172 -10.65 -16.86 -3.57
C CYS A 172 -11.11 -15.39 -3.73
N SER A 173 -10.20 -14.42 -3.63
CA SER A 173 -10.57 -13.00 -3.80
C SER A 173 -11.00 -12.70 -5.24
N VAL A 174 -10.34 -13.30 -6.24
CA VAL A 174 -10.71 -13.19 -7.66
C VAL A 174 -12.09 -13.78 -7.93
N LEU A 175 -12.42 -14.92 -7.33
CA LEU A 175 -13.73 -15.54 -7.50
C LEU A 175 -14.83 -14.70 -6.84
N ARG A 176 -14.57 -14.09 -5.67
CA ARG A 176 -15.51 -13.20 -4.97
C ARG A 176 -15.73 -11.86 -5.68
N GLY A 177 -14.71 -11.30 -6.32
CA GLY A 177 -14.79 -10.01 -7.02
C GLY A 177 -15.55 -10.05 -8.36
N ARG A 178 -15.93 -11.23 -8.85
CA ARG A 178 -16.79 -11.36 -10.04
C ARG A 178 -18.25 -11.35 -9.59
N ASP A 179 -18.94 -10.22 -9.75
CA ASP A 179 -20.41 -10.08 -9.59
C ASP A 179 -21.24 -10.86 -10.64
N ARG A 180 -20.70 -11.96 -11.18
CA ARG A 180 -21.44 -12.91 -12.01
C ARG A 180 -21.19 -14.32 -11.48
N PRO A 181 -22.24 -15.06 -11.05
CA PRO A 181 -22.09 -16.44 -10.65
C PRO A 181 -21.75 -17.26 -11.89
N LEU A 182 -20.47 -17.58 -12.06
CA LEU A 182 -20.09 -18.73 -12.87
C LEU A 182 -20.50 -19.95 -12.05
N TRP A 183 -21.74 -20.38 -12.24
CA TRP A 183 -22.13 -21.77 -12.01
C TRP A 183 -21.31 -22.63 -12.98
N VAL A 184 -20.06 -22.89 -12.63
CA VAL A 184 -19.35 -24.05 -13.19
C VAL A 184 -19.76 -25.18 -12.27
N SER A 185 -20.62 -26.03 -12.82
CA SER A 185 -21.06 -27.28 -12.23
C SER A 185 -19.89 -27.97 -11.54
N HIS A 186 -20.12 -28.29 -10.26
CA HIS A 186 -19.36 -29.28 -9.53
C HIS A 186 -19.17 -30.52 -10.40
N GLU A 187 -17.95 -30.84 -10.83
CA GLU A 187 -17.43 -32.20 -10.79
C GLU A 187 -15.93 -32.26 -11.07
N HIS A 188 -15.23 -33.03 -10.24
CA HIS A 188 -13.81 -33.39 -10.27
C HIS A 188 -12.77 -32.34 -9.85
N MET A 189 -12.52 -32.26 -8.53
CA MET A 189 -11.13 -32.09 -8.08
C MET A 189 -10.89 -32.75 -6.70
N TYR A 190 -10.43 -33.99 -6.74
CA TYR A 190 -9.61 -34.59 -5.69
C TYR A 190 -8.45 -35.29 -6.39
N SER A 191 -7.25 -34.71 -6.37
CA SER A 191 -6.01 -35.42 -6.02
C SER A 191 -4.81 -34.45 -5.98
N PRO A 192 -3.81 -34.68 -5.10
CA PRO A 192 -2.75 -33.72 -4.80
C PRO A 192 -1.44 -34.02 -5.55
N ALA A 193 -0.76 -32.98 -6.06
CA ALA A 193 0.70 -32.84 -6.11
C ALA A 193 1.10 -31.50 -6.78
N PRO A 194 2.08 -30.74 -6.25
CA PRO A 194 2.39 -29.39 -6.69
C PRO A 194 3.45 -29.41 -7.81
N SER A 195 3.04 -29.18 -9.04
CA SER A 195 3.95 -28.72 -10.11
C SER A 195 3.14 -28.22 -11.30
N LEU A 196 3.57 -27.10 -11.88
CA LEU A 196 2.99 -26.45 -13.07
C LEU A 196 1.73 -25.55 -12.89
N HIS A 197 1.24 -25.35 -11.66
CA HIS A 197 0.11 -24.45 -11.40
C HIS A 197 0.49 -22.97 -11.17
N SER A 198 1.74 -22.68 -10.81
CA SER A 198 2.21 -21.29 -10.56
C SER A 198 2.18 -20.42 -11.82
N LEU A 199 2.45 -20.99 -12.99
CA LEU A 199 2.40 -20.28 -14.28
C LEU A 199 0.97 -19.87 -14.67
N ASN A 200 -0.04 -20.64 -14.23
CA ASN A 200 -1.45 -20.34 -14.48
C ASN A 200 -1.97 -19.26 -13.54
N THR A 201 -1.50 -19.20 -12.30
CA THR A 201 -1.83 -18.11 -11.37
C THR A 201 -1.29 -16.77 -11.88
N THR A 202 -0.03 -16.73 -12.33
CA THR A 202 0.56 -15.53 -12.96
C THR A 202 -0.22 -15.11 -14.21
N LYS A 203 -0.62 -16.06 -15.07
CA LYS A 203 -1.46 -15.77 -16.25
C LYS A 203 -2.87 -15.27 -15.86
N GLN A 204 -3.49 -15.81 -14.81
CA GLN A 204 -4.80 -15.35 -14.34
C GLN A 204 -4.74 -13.96 -13.71
N ILE A 205 -3.67 -13.68 -12.93
CA ILE A 205 -3.39 -12.35 -12.36
C ILE A 205 -3.09 -11.32 -13.48
N ILE A 206 -2.28 -11.67 -14.48
CA ILE A 206 -2.04 -10.83 -15.68
C ILE A 206 -3.34 -10.64 -16.49
N HIS A 207 -4.18 -11.68 -16.60
CA HIS A 207 -5.46 -11.58 -17.30
C HIS A 207 -6.46 -10.67 -16.57
N LEU A 208 -6.33 -10.49 -15.25
CA LEU A 208 -7.13 -9.54 -14.47
C LEU A 208 -6.69 -8.09 -14.66
N THR A 209 -5.38 -7.82 -14.82
CA THR A 209 -4.88 -6.47 -15.09
C THR A 209 -5.16 -6.00 -16.52
N MET A 210 -5.28 -6.92 -17.47
CA MET A 210 -5.51 -6.61 -18.89
C MET A 210 -6.99 -6.36 -19.25
N TYR A 211 -7.96 -6.78 -18.42
CA TYR A 211 -9.40 -6.67 -18.73
C TYR A 211 -10.11 -5.47 -18.07
N GLU A 212 -9.46 -4.74 -17.16
CA GLU A 212 -10.01 -3.56 -16.46
C GLU A 212 -9.38 -2.24 -16.98
N GLY A 213 -9.40 -2.03 -18.30
CA GLY A 213 -9.12 -0.75 -18.98
C GLY A 213 -7.71 -0.15 -18.80
N PRO A 214 -7.24 0.71 -19.73
CA PRO A 214 -5.91 1.27 -19.63
C PRO A 214 -5.83 2.24 -18.44
N VAL A 215 -5.00 1.92 -17.46
CA VAL A 215 -4.45 2.89 -16.52
C VAL A 215 -3.66 3.91 -17.36
N ARG A 216 -4.24 5.08 -17.62
CA ARG A 216 -3.50 6.23 -18.15
C ARG A 216 -2.53 6.69 -17.06
N MET A 217 -1.33 6.14 -17.04
CA MET A 217 -0.20 6.87 -16.48
C MET A 217 0.13 8.03 -17.42
N ASN A 218 -0.47 9.19 -17.15
CA ASN A 218 -0.07 10.45 -17.78
C ASN A 218 1.31 10.84 -17.24
N TYR A 219 2.37 10.32 -17.83
CA TYR A 219 3.68 10.97 -17.76
C TYR A 219 3.62 12.19 -18.68
N THR A 220 3.28 13.36 -18.13
CA THR A 220 3.53 14.64 -18.80
C THR A 220 5.03 14.94 -18.73
N ALA A 221 5.80 14.35 -19.64
CA ALA A 221 7.12 14.88 -19.98
C ALA A 221 6.92 16.25 -20.67
N LYS A 222 6.99 17.34 -19.91
CA LYS A 222 7.24 18.67 -20.49
C LYS A 222 8.68 18.69 -20.98
N SER A 223 8.89 18.33 -22.25
CA SER A 223 10.09 18.71 -22.98
C SER A 223 10.01 20.21 -23.26
N SER A 224 10.63 21.01 -22.39
CA SER A 224 10.91 22.41 -22.69
C SER A 224 12.07 22.46 -23.69
N CYS A 225 11.74 22.49 -24.97
CA CYS A 225 12.64 23.00 -26.00
C CYS A 225 12.71 24.51 -25.82
N VAL A 226 13.86 25.04 -25.39
CA VAL A 226 14.16 26.48 -25.46
C VAL A 226 15.27 26.65 -26.47
N THR A 227 14.87 27.02 -27.68
CA THR A 227 15.70 27.76 -28.63
C THR A 227 15.87 29.19 -28.14
N CYS A 228 17.11 29.60 -27.88
CA CYS A 228 17.65 30.93 -28.15
C CYS A 228 19.15 30.79 -28.40
#